data_AF-A0A5N6U8F3-F1
#
_entry.id   AF-A0A5N6U8F3-F1
#
_cell.length_a   1.000
_cell.length_b   1.000
_cell.length_c   1.000
_cell.angle_alpha   90.00
_cell.angle_beta   90.00
_cell.angle_gamma   90.00
#
_symmetry.space_group_name_H-M   'P 1'
#
loop_
_entity.id
_entity.type
_entity.pdbx_description
1 polymer ?
#
loop_
_entity_poly.entity_id
_entity_poly.type
_entity_poly.pdbx_seq_one_letter_code
_entity_poly.pdbx_strand_id
1 'polypeptide(L)'
;MNYNPPYGFPLRRNGTCLSTETSCGHTWGDFYACCPGNSKCPGAVQSIQNNVCCPEESDCTSPLKATPHCANDTATMFNHTGYFCCLEGQTGFWTDDPNNAVGCVDGVPTTSSPSSSNSSSTNKGAIAGGVIGGVAGLAILLALLWFFLRRRKQPPPPPPISMTTPANPFQDTPRELDSQANYPELADSSKQPVHELSSGRD
;
A
#
# COMPACT_ATOMS: atom_id res chain seq x y z
N MET A 1 -30.31 -22.53 -18.42
CA MET A 1 -30.98 -21.26 -18.08
C MET A 1 -30.53 -20.18 -19.06
N ASN A 2 -31.37 -19.16 -19.27
CA ASN A 2 -30.96 -17.93 -19.95
C ASN A 2 -30.45 -16.94 -18.89
N TYR A 3 -29.36 -16.23 -19.17
CA TYR A 3 -28.74 -15.25 -18.27
C TYR A 3 -28.59 -13.86 -18.89
N ASN A 4 -29.19 -13.62 -20.06
CA ASN A 4 -29.29 -12.29 -20.68
C ASN A 4 -30.13 -11.31 -19.82
N PRO A 5 -30.13 -10.00 -20.12
CA PRO A 5 -30.99 -9.01 -19.45
C PRO A 5 -32.46 -9.47 -19.35
N PRO A 6 -33.15 -9.30 -18.21
CA PRO A 6 -32.81 -8.46 -17.05
C PRO A 6 -31.84 -9.10 -16.03
N TYR A 7 -31.14 -10.18 -16.38
CA TYR A 7 -30.08 -10.78 -15.56
C TYR A 7 -28.71 -10.24 -15.99
N GLY A 8 -27.72 -10.27 -15.09
CA GLY A 8 -26.41 -9.64 -15.32
C GLY A 8 -25.85 -8.98 -14.07
N PHE A 9 -24.89 -8.07 -14.24
CA PHE A 9 -24.36 -7.28 -13.12
C PHE A 9 -25.27 -6.07 -12.80
N PRO A 10 -25.52 -5.78 -11.50
CA PRO A 10 -26.43 -4.73 -11.06
C PRO A 10 -25.96 -3.31 -11.39
N LEU A 11 -26.94 -2.42 -11.53
CA LEU A 11 -26.69 -0.98 -11.48
C LEU A 11 -26.25 -0.57 -10.07
N ARG A 12 -25.45 0.49 -9.96
CA ARG A 12 -25.32 1.28 -8.72
C ARG A 12 -26.21 2.51 -8.81
N ARG A 13 -26.97 2.78 -7.74
CA ARG A 13 -27.74 4.02 -7.60
C ARG A 13 -27.38 4.73 -6.31
N ASN A 14 -27.36 6.04 -6.35
CA ASN A 14 -27.24 6.91 -5.18
C ASN A 14 -28.62 7.03 -4.50
N GLY A 15 -28.67 7.00 -3.17
CA GLY A 15 -29.90 7.04 -2.38
C GLY A 15 -30.56 5.67 -2.23
N THR A 16 -31.34 5.24 -3.23
CA THR A 16 -32.08 3.96 -3.21
C THR A 16 -32.32 3.40 -4.61
N CYS A 17 -32.78 2.15 -4.68
CA CYS A 17 -33.29 1.54 -5.92
C CYS A 17 -34.69 2.04 -6.28
N LEU A 18 -35.05 1.99 -7.56
CA LEU A 18 -36.38 2.38 -8.04
C LEU A 18 -37.46 1.39 -7.57
N SER A 19 -38.72 1.80 -7.59
CA SER A 19 -39.87 0.92 -7.30
C SER A 19 -40.06 -0.22 -8.30
N THR A 20 -39.33 -0.20 -9.42
CA THR A 20 -39.27 -1.25 -10.45
C THR A 20 -37.98 -2.08 -10.39
N GLU A 21 -37.26 -2.05 -9.27
CA GLU A 21 -35.98 -2.73 -9.07
C GLU A 21 -35.93 -3.46 -7.72
N THR A 22 -35.30 -4.63 -7.70
CA THR A 22 -34.92 -5.33 -6.47
C THR A 22 -33.65 -4.68 -5.91
N SER A 23 -33.67 -4.27 -4.65
CA SER A 23 -32.46 -3.85 -3.93
C SER A 23 -31.68 -5.07 -3.44
N CYS A 24 -30.42 -5.20 -3.87
CA CYS A 24 -29.49 -6.22 -3.40
C CYS A 24 -28.67 -5.76 -2.17
N GLY A 25 -29.10 -4.68 -1.51
CA GLY A 25 -28.40 -4.09 -0.38
C GLY A 25 -27.46 -2.93 -0.74
N HIS A 26 -26.87 -2.39 0.32
CA HIS A 26 -25.96 -1.25 0.31
C HIS A 26 -24.57 -1.64 -0.21
N THR A 27 -23.84 -0.70 -0.80
CA THR A 27 -22.45 -0.91 -1.26
C THR A 27 -21.45 0.05 -0.60
N TRP A 28 -21.74 1.35 -0.56
CA TRP A 28 -20.89 2.36 0.11
C TRP A 28 -21.57 3.73 0.18
N GLY A 29 -21.36 4.50 1.25
CA GLY A 29 -21.92 5.86 1.38
C GLY A 29 -23.45 5.84 1.38
N ASP A 30 -24.07 6.35 0.32
CA ASP A 30 -25.51 6.26 0.05
C ASP A 30 -25.84 5.33 -1.16
N PHE A 31 -24.87 4.54 -1.64
CA PHE A 31 -25.03 3.70 -2.83
C PHE A 31 -25.62 2.32 -2.54
N TYR A 32 -26.49 1.88 -3.45
CA TYR A 32 -27.13 0.57 -3.45
C TYR A 32 -26.89 -0.19 -4.74
N ALA A 33 -26.85 -1.52 -4.64
CA ALA A 33 -26.88 -2.43 -5.77
C ALA A 33 -28.32 -2.71 -6.19
N CYS A 34 -28.68 -2.38 -7.43
CA CYS A 34 -30.06 -2.43 -7.92
C CYS A 34 -30.20 -3.33 -9.15
N CYS A 35 -31.15 -4.27 -9.09
CA CYS A 35 -31.43 -5.25 -10.14
C CYS A 35 -32.80 -4.99 -10.79
N PRO A 36 -32.91 -4.94 -12.12
CA PRO A 36 -34.12 -4.50 -12.81
C PRO A 36 -35.24 -5.54 -12.81
N GLY A 37 -36.48 -5.05 -12.72
CA GLY A 37 -37.69 -5.87 -12.85
C GLY A 37 -37.90 -6.80 -11.67
N ASN A 38 -38.14 -8.08 -11.97
CA ASN A 38 -38.38 -9.14 -10.98
C ASN A 38 -37.15 -10.00 -10.67
N SER A 39 -35.96 -9.60 -11.16
CA SER A 39 -34.71 -10.34 -10.97
C SER A 39 -34.28 -10.39 -9.49
N LYS A 40 -33.50 -11.42 -9.16
CA LYS A 40 -33.16 -11.81 -7.78
C LYS A 40 -31.74 -11.43 -7.41
N CYS A 41 -31.51 -11.29 -6.11
CA CYS A 41 -30.25 -10.85 -5.53
C CYS A 41 -29.73 -11.91 -4.53
N PRO A 42 -29.08 -13.00 -4.98
CA PRO A 42 -28.52 -13.99 -4.05
C PRO A 42 -27.52 -13.35 -3.07
N GLY A 43 -26.85 -12.28 -3.49
CA GLY A 43 -25.93 -11.52 -2.65
C GLY A 43 -26.57 -10.72 -1.50
N ALA A 44 -27.91 -10.76 -1.37
CA ALA A 44 -28.62 -10.25 -0.18
C ALA A 44 -28.65 -11.27 0.98
N VAL A 45 -28.35 -12.56 0.72
CA VAL A 45 -28.33 -13.63 1.75
C VAL A 45 -26.96 -14.33 1.89
N GLN A 46 -26.03 -14.09 0.97
CA GLN A 46 -24.64 -14.58 1.00
C GLN A 46 -23.69 -13.48 0.48
N SER A 47 -22.43 -13.44 0.89
CA SER A 47 -21.48 -12.40 0.46
C SER A 47 -21.03 -12.58 -1.01
N ILE A 48 -21.80 -12.06 -1.97
CA ILE A 48 -21.39 -11.99 -3.38
C ILE A 48 -20.73 -10.66 -3.68
N GLN A 49 -19.46 -10.73 -4.09
CA GLN A 49 -18.66 -9.57 -4.46
C GLN A 49 -19.31 -8.78 -5.62
N ASN A 50 -19.58 -7.50 -5.37
CA ASN A 50 -20.34 -6.58 -6.24
C ASN A 50 -21.82 -6.93 -6.55
N ASN A 51 -22.38 -8.00 -6.00
CA ASN A 51 -23.74 -8.51 -6.28
C ASN A 51 -23.99 -8.94 -7.76
N VAL A 52 -25.04 -9.73 -7.97
CA VAL A 52 -25.51 -10.20 -9.29
C VAL A 52 -27.04 -10.22 -9.35
N CYS A 53 -27.59 -9.98 -10.55
CA CYS A 53 -29.02 -10.10 -10.84
C CYS A 53 -29.29 -11.46 -11.49
N CYS A 54 -29.99 -12.34 -10.78
CA CYS A 54 -30.22 -13.72 -11.19
C CYS A 54 -31.70 -14.03 -11.51
N PRO A 55 -31.99 -15.13 -12.24
CA PRO A 55 -33.36 -15.61 -12.46
C PRO A 55 -34.06 -16.11 -11.19
N GLU A 56 -33.27 -16.60 -10.23
CA GLU A 56 -33.67 -17.23 -8.97
C GLU A 56 -32.75 -16.74 -7.85
N GLU A 57 -33.07 -17.07 -6.59
CA GLU A 57 -32.22 -16.75 -5.43
C GLU A 57 -30.91 -17.57 -5.38
N SER A 58 -30.59 -18.34 -6.43
CA SER A 58 -29.38 -19.16 -6.56
C SER A 58 -28.24 -18.38 -7.22
N ASP A 59 -27.00 -18.60 -6.76
CA ASP A 59 -25.83 -17.84 -7.22
C ASP A 59 -25.49 -18.11 -8.71
N CYS A 60 -25.82 -17.15 -9.56
CA CYS A 60 -25.55 -17.18 -11.00
C CYS A 60 -24.23 -16.47 -11.40
N THR A 61 -23.34 -16.15 -10.45
CA THR A 61 -22.10 -15.41 -10.71
C THR A 61 -21.17 -16.13 -11.70
N SER A 62 -21.10 -17.46 -11.67
CA SER A 62 -20.23 -18.24 -12.56
C SER A 62 -20.56 -18.10 -14.05
N PRO A 63 -21.81 -18.35 -14.53
CA PRO A 63 -22.16 -18.10 -15.92
C PRO A 63 -22.09 -16.61 -16.30
N LEU A 64 -22.45 -15.69 -15.40
CA LEU A 64 -22.31 -14.25 -15.67
C LEU A 64 -20.84 -13.80 -15.83
N LYS A 65 -19.89 -14.43 -15.12
CA LYS A 65 -18.45 -14.19 -15.34
C LYS A 65 -17.93 -14.80 -16.66
N ALA A 66 -18.62 -15.77 -17.26
CA ALA A 66 -18.24 -16.34 -18.55
C ALA A 66 -18.66 -15.45 -19.74
N THR A 67 -19.80 -14.75 -19.62
CA THR A 67 -20.24 -13.72 -20.58
C THR A 67 -20.65 -12.44 -19.85
N PRO A 68 -19.70 -11.60 -19.38
CA PRO A 68 -20.00 -10.42 -18.56
C PRO A 68 -20.80 -9.36 -19.29
N HIS A 69 -21.94 -8.98 -18.69
CA HIS A 69 -22.80 -7.90 -19.17
C HIS A 69 -23.65 -7.32 -18.03
N CYS A 70 -24.21 -6.14 -18.24
CA CYS A 70 -25.10 -5.47 -17.29
C CYS A 70 -26.52 -6.05 -17.32
N ALA A 71 -27.18 -6.06 -16.16
CA ALA A 71 -28.58 -6.48 -16.03
C ALA A 71 -29.57 -5.51 -16.70
N ASN A 72 -29.15 -4.25 -16.87
CA ASN A 72 -29.75 -3.28 -17.76
C ASN A 72 -28.89 -3.21 -19.04
N ASP A 73 -29.50 -3.32 -20.22
CA ASP A 73 -28.82 -3.49 -21.50
C ASP A 73 -28.26 -2.18 -22.10
N THR A 74 -28.72 -1.01 -21.64
CA THR A 74 -28.15 0.30 -22.01
C THR A 74 -27.10 0.81 -21.02
N ALA A 75 -26.80 0.04 -19.96
CA ALA A 75 -25.87 0.42 -18.92
C ALA A 75 -24.40 0.19 -19.32
N THR A 76 -23.51 1.07 -18.85
CA THR A 76 -22.06 0.92 -19.03
C THR A 76 -21.49 0.05 -17.91
N MET A 77 -20.76 -1.01 -18.27
CA MET A 77 -20.12 -1.93 -17.34
C MET A 77 -18.72 -1.44 -16.92
N PHE A 78 -18.45 -1.50 -15.62
CA PHE A 78 -17.16 -1.23 -14.99
C PHE A 78 -16.67 -2.47 -14.23
N ASN A 79 -15.37 -2.55 -13.95
CA ASN A 79 -14.79 -3.63 -13.16
C ASN A 79 -13.84 -3.06 -12.09
N HIS A 80 -14.21 -3.21 -10.83
CA HIS A 80 -13.33 -3.02 -9.69
C HIS A 80 -13.63 -4.14 -8.69
N THR A 81 -12.64 -5.02 -8.50
CA THR A 81 -12.74 -6.29 -7.76
C THR A 81 -13.98 -7.13 -8.12
N GLY A 82 -14.48 -7.01 -9.35
CA GLY A 82 -15.76 -7.55 -9.79
C GLY A 82 -16.53 -6.54 -10.64
N TYR A 83 -17.52 -7.01 -11.39
CA TYR A 83 -18.26 -6.16 -12.33
C TYR A 83 -19.42 -5.42 -11.64
N PHE A 84 -19.66 -4.18 -12.06
CA PHE A 84 -20.82 -3.36 -11.67
C PHE A 84 -21.20 -2.43 -12.82
N CYS A 85 -22.39 -1.84 -12.79
CA CYS A 85 -22.90 -1.05 -13.91
C CYS A 85 -23.37 0.35 -13.49
N CYS A 86 -23.23 1.31 -14.41
CA CYS A 86 -23.79 2.66 -14.30
C CYS A 86 -24.74 2.93 -15.48
N LEU A 87 -25.64 3.89 -15.33
CA LEU A 87 -26.49 4.32 -16.45
C LEU A 87 -25.66 4.96 -17.57
N GLU A 88 -26.24 5.05 -18.76
CA GLU A 88 -25.64 5.77 -19.89
C GLU A 88 -25.29 7.22 -19.48
N GLY A 89 -24.08 7.68 -19.82
CA GLY A 89 -23.59 9.01 -19.47
C GLY A 89 -23.08 9.19 -18.04
N GLN A 90 -23.15 8.16 -17.18
CA GLN A 90 -22.56 8.16 -15.85
C GLN A 90 -21.13 7.58 -15.83
N THR A 91 -20.32 8.04 -14.88
CA THR A 91 -18.98 7.52 -14.63
C THR A 91 -18.96 6.63 -13.39
N GLY A 92 -18.48 5.39 -13.54
CA GLY A 92 -18.24 4.49 -12.42
C GLY A 92 -17.00 4.89 -11.61
N PHE A 93 -17.10 4.85 -10.29
CA PHE A 93 -16.01 5.13 -9.36
C PHE A 93 -15.88 4.01 -8.30
N TRP A 94 -14.74 3.99 -7.64
CA TRP A 94 -14.42 3.10 -6.53
C TRP A 94 -13.49 3.81 -5.54
N THR A 95 -13.38 3.26 -4.33
CA THR A 95 -12.38 3.69 -3.33
C THR A 95 -11.30 2.62 -3.16
N ASP A 96 -10.26 2.89 -2.39
CA ASP A 96 -9.23 1.90 -2.02
C ASP A 96 -9.67 0.96 -0.87
N ASP A 97 -10.94 0.99 -0.46
CA ASP A 97 -11.48 0.17 0.64
C ASP A 97 -11.72 -1.30 0.19
N PRO A 98 -11.27 -2.30 0.97
CA PRO A 98 -11.37 -3.72 0.60
C PRO A 98 -12.82 -4.26 0.55
N ASN A 99 -13.82 -3.56 1.09
CA ASN A 99 -15.21 -4.00 1.17
C ASN A 99 -16.04 -3.65 -0.09
N ASN A 100 -15.40 -3.57 -1.26
CA ASN A 100 -16.08 -3.38 -2.56
C ASN A 100 -16.89 -2.07 -2.69
N ALA A 101 -16.35 -0.99 -2.13
CA ALA A 101 -16.92 0.35 -2.18
C ALA A 101 -16.87 0.96 -3.60
N VAL A 102 -17.88 0.65 -4.41
CA VAL A 102 -18.07 1.13 -5.80
C VAL A 102 -19.42 1.82 -5.99
N GLY A 103 -19.46 2.81 -6.87
CA GLY A 103 -20.65 3.63 -7.16
C GLY A 103 -20.60 4.28 -8.55
N CYS A 104 -21.55 5.18 -8.82
CA CYS A 104 -21.68 5.89 -10.09
C CYS A 104 -21.98 7.37 -9.85
N VAL A 105 -21.43 8.27 -10.68
CA VAL A 105 -21.74 9.71 -10.64
C VAL A 105 -22.23 10.19 -12.01
N ASP A 106 -23.12 11.19 -12.00
CA ASP A 106 -23.64 11.79 -13.22
C ASP A 106 -22.57 12.59 -13.96
N GLY A 107 -22.46 12.35 -15.27
CA GLY A 107 -21.53 13.02 -16.16
C GLY A 107 -20.26 12.24 -16.47
N VAL A 108 -19.72 12.52 -17.65
CA VAL A 108 -18.33 12.22 -18.04
C VAL A 108 -17.39 13.12 -17.24
N PRO A 109 -16.17 12.70 -16.85
CA PRO A 109 -15.15 13.58 -16.28
C PRO A 109 -14.66 14.59 -17.32
N THR A 110 -15.44 15.65 -17.53
CA THR A 110 -14.98 16.86 -18.22
C THR A 110 -13.84 17.47 -17.41
N THR A 111 -12.72 17.78 -18.08
CA THR A 111 -11.57 18.47 -17.47
C THR A 111 -11.90 19.95 -17.24
N SER A 112 -12.87 20.19 -16.37
CA SER A 112 -13.30 21.48 -15.87
C SER A 112 -12.36 21.89 -14.74
N SER A 113 -11.77 23.09 -14.81
CA SER A 113 -10.82 23.55 -13.78
C SER A 113 -11.47 23.54 -12.38
N PRO A 114 -10.77 23.07 -11.33
CA PRO A 114 -11.41 22.69 -10.09
C PRO A 114 -11.90 23.89 -9.27
N SER A 115 -13.23 24.09 -9.25
CA SER A 115 -13.92 24.96 -8.31
C SER A 115 -14.00 24.31 -6.92
N SER A 116 -12.87 24.33 -6.20
CA SER A 116 -12.74 24.19 -4.73
C SER A 116 -13.84 23.39 -3.99
N SER A 117 -13.74 22.07 -4.00
CA SER A 117 -14.40 21.19 -3.03
C SER A 117 -13.34 20.31 -2.34
N ASN A 118 -13.35 20.24 -1.02
CA ASN A 118 -12.34 19.50 -0.25
C ASN A 118 -12.42 17.99 -0.50
N SER A 119 -11.46 17.45 -1.25
CA SER A 119 -11.14 16.02 -1.27
C SER A 119 -9.68 15.81 -0.87
N SER A 120 -9.44 14.92 0.09
CA SER A 120 -8.10 14.68 0.65
C SER A 120 -7.29 13.75 -0.25
N SER A 121 -6.86 14.24 -1.41
CA SER A 121 -5.97 13.50 -2.30
C SER A 121 -4.58 13.34 -1.66
N THR A 122 -4.19 12.10 -1.33
CA THR A 122 -2.84 11.79 -0.84
C THR A 122 -1.81 12.09 -1.93
N ASN A 123 -1.19 13.26 -1.82
CA ASN A 123 -0.30 13.82 -2.83
C ASN A 123 0.97 12.97 -2.99
N LYS A 124 0.98 12.07 -3.99
CA LYS A 124 2.13 11.21 -4.31
C LYS A 124 3.43 12.01 -4.54
N GLY A 125 3.31 13.24 -5.05
CA GLY A 125 4.44 14.18 -5.20
C GLY A 125 5.06 14.66 -3.88
N ALA A 126 4.28 14.78 -2.80
CA ALA A 126 4.80 15.17 -1.48
C ALA A 126 5.67 14.05 -0.87
N ILE A 127 5.27 12.79 -1.07
CA ILE A 127 6.03 11.61 -0.63
C ILE A 127 7.33 11.48 -1.43
N ALA A 128 7.29 11.71 -2.75
CA ALA A 128 8.46 11.64 -3.61
C ALA A 128 9.51 12.74 -3.32
N GLY A 129 9.08 13.96 -2.96
CA GLY A 129 9.98 15.10 -2.76
C GLY A 129 10.95 14.94 -1.58
N GLY A 130 10.52 14.29 -0.48
CA GLY A 130 11.31 14.19 0.75
C GLY A 130 12.65 13.45 0.60
N VAL A 131 12.64 12.31 -0.12
CA VAL A 131 13.84 11.47 -0.28
C VAL A 131 14.92 12.18 -1.11
N ILE A 132 14.51 12.81 -2.20
CA ILE A 132 15.41 13.52 -3.14
C ILE A 132 16.02 14.75 -2.45
N GLY A 133 15.19 15.52 -1.72
CA GLY A 133 15.65 16.67 -0.95
C GLY A 133 16.65 16.29 0.16
N GLY A 134 16.39 15.17 0.86
CA GLY A 134 17.27 14.67 1.92
C GLY A 134 18.69 14.32 1.42
N VAL A 135 18.79 13.55 0.33
CA VAL A 135 20.11 13.15 -0.22
C VAL A 135 20.88 14.36 -0.76
N ALA A 136 20.21 15.26 -1.49
CA ALA A 136 20.84 16.46 -2.02
C ALA A 136 21.31 17.42 -0.90
N GLY A 137 20.48 17.65 0.11
CA GLY A 137 20.80 18.49 1.26
C GLY A 137 21.99 17.96 2.07
N LEU A 138 22.01 16.65 2.37
CA LEU A 138 23.09 16.02 3.11
C LEU A 138 24.43 16.11 2.36
N ALA A 139 24.42 15.86 1.04
CA ALA A 139 25.62 15.96 0.21
C ALA A 139 26.20 17.40 0.19
N ILE A 140 25.34 18.42 0.10
CA ILE A 140 25.76 19.84 0.12
C ILE A 140 26.37 20.22 1.47
N LEU A 141 25.74 19.81 2.59
CA LEU A 141 26.26 20.11 3.94
C LEU A 141 27.64 19.49 4.19
N LEU A 142 27.83 18.23 3.78
CA LEU A 142 29.13 17.54 3.88
C LEU A 142 30.21 18.21 3.00
N ALA A 143 29.85 18.58 1.77
CA ALA A 143 30.77 19.27 0.85
C ALA A 143 31.22 20.64 1.36
N LEU A 144 30.29 21.43 1.92
CA LEU A 144 30.59 22.74 2.52
C LEU A 144 31.51 22.60 3.74
N LEU A 145 31.19 21.69 4.66
CA LEU A 145 32.00 21.45 5.86
C LEU A 145 33.44 21.04 5.49
N TRP A 146 33.59 20.10 4.54
CA TRP A 146 34.90 19.69 4.04
C TRP A 146 35.67 20.83 3.37
N PHE A 147 35.01 21.66 2.56
CA PHE A 147 35.63 22.80 1.90
C PHE A 147 36.18 23.84 2.89
N PHE A 148 35.42 24.19 3.93
CA PHE A 148 35.89 25.10 4.98
C PHE A 148 37.05 24.50 5.80
N LEU A 149 37.00 23.21 6.14
CA LEU A 149 38.11 22.53 6.82
C LEU A 149 39.37 22.45 5.95
N ARG A 150 39.24 22.19 4.64
CA ARG A 150 40.36 22.15 3.70
C ARG A 150 41.05 23.50 3.56
N ARG A 151 40.29 24.61 3.53
CA ARG A 151 40.87 25.97 3.48
C ARG A 151 41.69 26.35 4.73
N ARG A 152 41.49 25.68 5.87
CA ARG A 152 42.24 25.97 7.12
C ARG A 152 43.54 25.17 7.27
N LYS A 153 43.89 24.30 6.32
CA LYS A 153 45.16 23.53 6.33
C LYS A 153 46.19 24.09 5.35
N GLN A 154 46.86 25.16 5.73
CA GLN A 154 48.22 25.43 5.24
C GLN A 154 49.19 24.53 6.03
N PRO A 155 50.07 23.74 5.40
CA PRO A 155 51.15 23.08 6.10
C PRO A 155 52.12 24.13 6.65
N PRO A 156 52.59 24.04 7.91
CA PRO A 156 53.72 24.83 8.36
C PRO A 156 54.97 24.44 7.54
N PRO A 157 55.84 25.39 7.19
CA PRO A 157 57.08 25.08 6.47
C PRO A 157 57.99 24.18 7.33
N PRO A 158 58.73 23.23 6.73
CA PRO A 158 59.61 22.35 7.47
C PRO A 158 60.74 23.14 8.16
N PRO A 159 61.06 22.86 9.44
CA PRO A 159 62.12 23.54 10.15
C PRO A 159 63.51 23.20 9.58
N PRO A 160 64.48 24.12 9.63
CA PRO A 160 65.82 23.89 9.11
C PRO A 160 66.58 22.84 9.93
N ILE A 161 67.31 21.96 9.24
CA ILE A 161 68.18 20.97 9.86
C ILE A 161 69.34 21.69 10.56
N SER A 162 69.51 21.46 11.86
CA SER A 162 70.69 21.89 12.62
C SER A 162 71.36 20.67 13.24
N MET A 163 72.57 20.38 12.78
CA MET A 163 73.43 19.34 13.34
C MET A 163 74.17 19.90 14.55
N THR A 164 74.12 19.21 15.70
CA THR A 164 75.20 19.19 16.73
C THR A 164 74.98 18.01 17.69
N THR A 165 76.07 17.35 18.04
CA THR A 165 76.21 16.08 18.78
C THR A 165 77.12 16.35 20.00
N PRO A 166 77.42 15.42 20.94
CA PRO A 166 76.63 14.44 21.70
C PRO A 166 76.59 14.74 23.24
N ALA A 167 75.81 13.97 24.02
CA ALA A 167 76.19 13.53 25.38
C ALA A 167 75.33 12.33 25.86
N ASN A 168 75.96 11.36 26.54
CA ASN A 168 75.37 10.20 27.25
C ASN A 168 76.49 9.62 28.15
N PRO A 169 76.29 9.22 29.44
CA PRO A 169 75.63 7.94 29.78
C PRO A 169 74.88 7.88 31.15
N PHE A 170 74.23 6.74 31.46
CA PHE A 170 73.95 6.22 32.84
C PHE A 170 72.95 7.05 33.72
N GLN A 171 72.19 6.58 34.73
CA GLN A 171 71.78 5.31 35.40
C GLN A 171 70.30 5.53 35.89
N ASP A 172 69.43 4.59 36.31
CA ASP A 172 69.34 3.11 36.27
C ASP A 172 67.87 2.66 36.53
N THR A 173 67.63 1.35 36.70
CA THR A 173 66.33 0.68 37.00
C THR A 173 66.14 0.40 38.51
N PRO A 174 65.06 -0.27 39.00
CA PRO A 174 63.73 -0.57 38.42
C PRO A 174 62.54 -0.16 39.33
N ARG A 175 61.29 -0.31 38.83
CA ARG A 175 60.21 -0.95 39.61
C ARG A 175 59.16 -1.60 38.70
N GLU A 176 59.02 -2.91 38.87
CA GLU A 176 57.98 -3.76 38.28
C GLU A 176 56.57 -3.37 38.75
N LEU A 177 55.56 -3.55 37.88
CA LEU A 177 54.42 -4.41 38.25
C LEU A 177 53.75 -5.03 37.01
N ASP A 178 54.37 -6.12 36.55
CA ASP A 178 53.76 -7.40 36.20
C ASP A 178 52.24 -7.45 35.84
N SER A 179 51.97 -7.96 34.62
CA SER A 179 50.96 -9.00 34.33
C SER A 179 49.44 -8.72 34.45
N GLN A 180 48.56 -9.46 33.77
CA GLN A 180 48.68 -10.36 32.60
C GLN A 180 47.29 -10.49 31.95
N ALA A 181 47.21 -10.99 30.72
CA ALA A 181 45.94 -11.15 29.99
C ALA A 181 44.96 -12.07 30.73
N ASN A 182 43.69 -11.66 30.82
CA ASN A 182 42.58 -12.55 31.17
C ASN A 182 41.33 -12.19 30.37
N TYR A 183 40.83 -13.13 29.55
CA TYR A 183 39.59 -13.01 28.80
C TYR A 183 38.48 -13.78 29.53
N PRO A 184 37.33 -13.16 29.85
CA PRO A 184 36.14 -13.89 30.26
C PRO A 184 35.44 -14.50 29.04
N GLU A 185 35.91 -15.65 28.57
CA GLU A 185 35.05 -16.60 27.84
C GLU A 185 34.03 -17.15 28.84
N LEU A 186 32.73 -16.99 28.56
CA LEU A 186 31.68 -17.65 29.33
C LEU A 186 30.62 -18.21 28.38
N ALA A 187 30.67 -19.52 28.15
CA ALA A 187 29.72 -20.21 27.28
C ALA A 187 28.34 -20.31 27.93
N ASP A 188 27.29 -19.98 27.18
CA ASP A 188 25.94 -20.44 27.52
C ASP A 188 25.78 -21.92 27.08
N SER A 189 25.27 -22.76 27.99
CA SER A 189 25.43 -24.21 27.90
C SER A 189 24.12 -24.92 27.66
N SER A 190 23.87 -25.26 26.40
CA SER A 190 22.69 -26.01 25.96
C SER A 190 22.64 -27.41 26.58
N LYS A 191 21.49 -27.77 27.18
CA LYS A 191 21.10 -29.18 27.41
C LYS A 191 19.64 -29.48 27.06
N GLN A 192 19.53 -30.43 26.13
CA GLN A 192 18.39 -31.25 25.72
C GLN A 192 17.79 -32.11 26.85
N PRO A 193 16.73 -32.93 26.62
CA PRO A 193 15.66 -32.89 25.59
C PRO A 193 14.23 -33.07 26.18
N VAL A 194 13.21 -33.02 25.31
CA VAL A 194 11.93 -33.75 25.49
C VAL A 194 11.55 -34.48 24.18
N HIS A 195 10.65 -35.46 24.26
CA HIS A 195 10.57 -36.62 23.35
C HIS A 195 9.64 -36.46 22.13
N GLU A 196 9.79 -37.39 21.17
CA GLU A 196 9.21 -37.40 19.82
C GLU A 196 7.69 -37.71 19.73
N LEU A 197 7.11 -37.27 18.60
CA LEU A 197 5.96 -37.76 17.81
C LEU A 197 4.79 -38.56 18.44
N SER A 198 3.59 -38.22 17.96
CA SER A 198 2.75 -39.20 17.25
C SER A 198 1.99 -38.54 16.10
N SER A 199 1.64 -39.29 15.05
CA SER A 199 0.86 -38.81 13.90
C SER A 199 0.13 -39.95 13.16
N GLY A 200 -1.15 -39.73 12.87
CA GLY A 200 -1.86 -40.37 11.74
C GLY A 200 -2.91 -41.43 12.08
N ARG A 201 -4.00 -41.37 11.30
CA ARG A 201 -5.19 -42.25 11.26
C ARG A 201 -6.17 -42.10 12.44
N ASP A 202 -7.47 -42.33 12.21
CA ASP A 202 -8.14 -42.75 10.95
C ASP A 202 -8.64 -41.60 10.07
#